data_AF-A0A3E2VEU4-F1
#
_entry.id   AF-A0A3E2VEU4-F1
#
_cell.length_a   1.000
_cell.length_b   1.000
_cell.length_c   1.000
_cell.angle_alpha   90.00
_cell.angle_beta   90.00
_cell.angle_gamma   90.00
#
_symmetry.space_group_name_H-M   'P 1'
#
loop_
_entity.id
_entity.type
_entity.pdbx_description
1 polymer ?
#
loop_
_entity_poly.entity_id
_entity_poly.type
_entity_poly.pdbx_seq_one_letter_code
_entity_poly.pdbx_strand_id
1 'polypeptide(L)'
;MKKKKNKERRSEKKVMKQAEKQKKYCSTALEWSDIEMIDGDAIHIRNGSTRERIIGLKVTPRNIFIDTSYVQARIVNNLRIIFNKIRFPIYWGYVFVPVQIDDHISMLLREETQEEDPRIRAMIQNDFEKVTWFQDTHRELEFFLMLRDEDETTLMKNYDELVAELQYAGFRTKDLCMHDLYDYVAYMYENPLINDYYFSRGIFSCLADESEDIFLSKDNYHEPDFDYDDYYRLRKEGEHVE
;
A
#
# COMPACT_ATOMS: atom_id res chain seq x y z
N MET A 1 26.12 28.06 -28.56
CA MET A 1 25.62 26.75 -28.04
C MET A 1 26.57 26.04 -27.08
N LYS A 2 27.87 25.84 -27.39
CA LYS A 2 28.83 25.11 -26.49
C LYS A 2 28.98 25.70 -25.07
N LYS A 3 28.98 27.03 -24.89
CA LYS A 3 29.08 27.69 -23.56
C LYS A 3 27.84 27.46 -22.68
N LYS A 4 26.65 27.28 -23.26
CA LYS A 4 25.39 27.06 -22.53
C LYS A 4 25.32 25.63 -21.97
N LYS A 5 25.61 24.64 -22.83
CA LYS A 5 25.79 23.22 -22.44
C LYS A 5 26.82 22.99 -21.34
N ASN A 6 27.91 23.76 -21.33
CA ASN A 6 28.96 23.64 -20.31
C ASN A 6 28.57 24.29 -18.96
N LYS A 7 27.64 25.26 -18.98
CA LYS A 7 27.08 25.87 -17.77
C LYS A 7 26.04 24.94 -17.14
N GLU A 8 25.19 24.31 -17.96
CA GLU A 8 24.20 23.31 -17.56
C GLU A 8 24.87 22.07 -16.92
N ARG A 9 25.90 21.48 -17.55
CA ARG A 9 26.67 20.38 -16.93
C ARG A 9 27.36 20.76 -15.62
N ARG A 10 27.70 22.03 -15.41
CA ARG A 10 28.31 22.50 -14.15
C ARG A 10 27.26 22.70 -13.06
N SER A 11 26.04 23.12 -13.40
CA SER A 11 24.93 23.17 -12.44
C SER A 11 24.47 21.78 -12.04
N GLU A 12 24.33 20.85 -12.99
CA GLU A 12 23.99 19.44 -12.71
C GLU A 12 24.98 18.80 -11.74
N LYS A 13 26.29 18.92 -12.00
CA LYS A 13 27.33 18.42 -11.10
C LYS A 13 27.31 19.06 -9.71
N LYS A 14 26.84 20.30 -9.56
CA LYS A 14 26.69 20.95 -8.25
C LYS A 14 25.51 20.37 -7.49
N VAL A 15 24.39 20.17 -8.18
CA VAL A 15 23.18 19.54 -7.62
C VAL A 15 23.50 18.12 -7.16
N MET A 16 24.15 17.30 -7.99
CA MET A 16 24.56 15.93 -7.61
C MET A 16 25.44 15.92 -6.36
N LYS A 17 26.48 16.77 -6.29
CA LYS A 17 27.35 16.85 -5.11
C LYS A 17 26.61 17.31 -3.84
N GLN A 18 25.62 18.18 -3.99
CA GLN A 18 24.81 18.63 -2.87
C GLN A 18 23.88 17.52 -2.38
N ALA A 19 23.27 16.79 -3.31
CA ALA A 19 22.46 15.61 -3.02
C ALA A 19 23.29 14.50 -2.35
N GLU A 20 24.50 14.19 -2.83
CA GLU A 20 25.42 13.23 -2.20
C GLU A 20 25.76 13.63 -0.75
N LYS A 21 26.03 14.92 -0.51
CA LYS A 21 26.31 15.44 0.83
C LYS A 21 25.10 15.31 1.74
N GLN A 22 23.91 15.65 1.26
CA GLN A 22 22.66 15.50 2.01
C GLN A 22 22.35 14.02 2.30
N LYS A 23 22.52 13.13 1.32
CA LYS A 23 22.33 11.68 1.47
C LYS A 23 23.22 11.10 2.57
N LYS A 24 24.47 11.57 2.68
CA LYS A 24 25.37 11.15 3.76
C LYS A 24 24.88 11.57 5.15
N TYR A 25 24.37 12.80 5.30
CA TYR A 25 23.79 13.24 6.57
C TYR A 25 22.52 12.47 6.94
N CYS A 26 21.65 12.23 5.94
CA CYS A 26 20.43 11.46 6.12
C CYS A 26 20.74 10.01 6.49
N SER A 27 21.72 9.38 5.84
CA SER A 27 22.17 8.02 6.18
C SER A 27 22.61 7.93 7.65
N THR A 28 23.41 8.87 8.15
CA THR A 28 23.79 8.89 9.58
C THR A 28 22.59 9.11 10.50
N ALA A 29 21.61 9.91 10.09
CA ALA A 29 20.39 10.13 10.87
C ALA A 29 19.43 8.92 10.86
N LEU A 30 19.62 7.94 9.97
CA LEU A 30 18.78 6.75 9.79
C LEU A 30 19.49 5.45 10.19
N GLU A 31 20.74 5.51 10.67
CA GLU A 31 21.52 4.35 11.16
C GLU A 31 20.82 3.56 12.29
N TRP A 32 19.83 4.16 12.95
CA TRP A 32 19.06 3.51 14.01
C TRP A 32 17.97 2.58 13.49
N SER A 33 17.66 2.61 12.20
CA SER A 33 16.64 1.77 11.59
C SER A 33 17.23 0.54 10.92
N ASP A 34 16.54 -0.57 11.09
CA ASP A 34 16.87 -1.83 10.43
C ASP A 34 16.31 -1.91 9.00
N ILE A 35 15.53 -0.93 8.52
CA ILE A 35 14.98 -0.94 7.15
C ILE A 35 16.08 -0.63 6.15
N GLU A 36 16.37 -1.58 5.27
CA GLU A 36 17.39 -1.43 4.23
C GLU A 36 16.77 -0.91 2.92
N MET A 37 15.76 -1.60 2.41
CA MET A 37 15.11 -1.29 1.14
C MET A 37 13.69 -1.85 1.09
N ILE A 38 12.88 -1.28 0.19
CA ILE A 38 11.62 -1.88 -0.24
C ILE A 38 11.80 -2.27 -1.69
N ASP A 39 11.62 -3.55 -1.99
CA ASP A 39 11.77 -4.11 -3.33
C ASP A 39 10.88 -5.35 -3.49
N GLY A 40 10.37 -5.58 -4.70
CA GLY A 40 9.52 -6.73 -5.03
C GLY A 40 8.38 -6.97 -4.03
N ASP A 41 7.61 -5.91 -3.73
CA ASP A 41 6.48 -5.91 -2.78
C ASP A 41 6.85 -6.42 -1.37
N ALA A 42 8.09 -6.17 -0.93
CA ALA A 42 8.56 -6.55 0.39
C ALA A 42 9.47 -5.51 1.03
N ILE A 43 9.47 -5.46 2.36
CA ILE A 43 10.46 -4.70 3.13
C ILE A 43 11.61 -5.63 3.48
N HIS A 44 12.82 -5.25 3.11
CA HIS A 44 14.05 -5.93 3.53
C HIS A 44 14.60 -5.24 4.77
N ILE A 45 14.74 -6.00 5.85
CA ILE A 45 15.35 -5.52 7.09
C ILE A 45 16.68 -6.20 7.34
N ARG A 46 17.64 -5.45 7.86
CA ARG A 46 18.97 -5.94 8.20
C ARG A 46 19.34 -5.49 9.59
N ASN A 47 19.49 -6.45 10.50
CA ASN A 47 20.01 -6.20 11.84
C ASN A 47 21.34 -6.96 12.01
N GLY A 48 22.45 -6.25 11.84
CA GLY A 48 23.78 -6.87 11.86
C GLY A 48 23.98 -7.87 10.72
N SER A 49 24.03 -9.17 11.04
CA SER A 49 24.20 -10.25 10.06
C SER A 49 22.89 -10.89 9.60
N THR A 50 21.79 -10.68 10.31
CA THR A 50 20.49 -11.24 9.93
C THR A 50 19.84 -10.36 8.87
N ARG A 51 19.23 -11.01 7.88
CA ARG A 51 18.42 -10.35 6.85
C ARG A 51 17.08 -11.04 6.80
N GLU A 52 16.04 -10.31 7.17
CA GLU A 52 14.68 -10.80 7.11
C GLU A 52 13.92 -10.06 6.01
N ARG A 53 12.91 -10.72 5.47
CA ARG A 53 11.97 -10.14 4.50
C ARG A 53 10.60 -10.04 5.15
N ILE A 54 9.95 -8.91 4.95
CA ILE A 54 8.58 -8.65 5.41
C ILE A 54 7.68 -8.57 4.19
N ILE A 55 6.66 -9.42 4.16
CA ILE A 55 5.55 -9.36 3.20
C ILE A 55 4.23 -9.30 3.97
N GLY A 56 3.15 -8.96 3.30
CA GLY A 56 1.86 -8.92 3.98
C GLY A 56 0.69 -8.74 3.04
N LEU A 57 -0.48 -8.66 3.66
CA LEU A 57 -1.75 -8.42 3.01
C LEU A 57 -2.53 -7.33 3.72
N LYS A 58 -3.35 -6.62 2.96
CA LYS A 58 -4.38 -5.70 3.42
C LYS A 58 -5.69 -6.47 3.60
N VAL A 59 -6.34 -6.29 4.74
CA VAL A 59 -7.65 -6.90 5.04
C VAL A 59 -8.74 -5.87 4.84
N THR A 60 -9.80 -6.24 4.12
CA THR A 60 -11.00 -5.40 4.02
C THR A 60 -11.80 -5.53 5.33
N PRO A 61 -11.97 -4.46 6.11
CA PRO A 61 -12.66 -4.54 7.39
C PRO A 61 -14.16 -4.77 7.19
N ARG A 62 -14.74 -5.68 7.98
CA ARG A 62 -16.19 -5.87 8.08
C ARG A 62 -16.69 -5.34 9.41
N ASN A 63 -17.66 -4.44 9.38
CA ASN A 63 -18.33 -3.99 10.60
C ASN A 63 -19.30 -5.09 11.07
N ILE A 64 -18.91 -5.91 12.03
CA ILE A 64 -19.77 -7.00 12.52
C ILE A 64 -21.03 -6.47 13.24
N PHE A 65 -21.05 -5.23 13.72
CA PHE A 65 -22.18 -4.70 14.49
C PHE A 65 -23.42 -4.41 13.64
N ILE A 66 -23.25 -4.30 12.31
CA ILE A 66 -24.39 -4.19 11.39
C ILE A 66 -25.01 -5.56 11.10
N ASP A 67 -24.33 -6.65 11.44
CA ASP A 67 -24.79 -7.99 11.15
C ASP A 67 -25.77 -8.52 12.21
N THR A 68 -26.52 -9.58 11.89
CA THR A 68 -27.33 -10.30 12.89
C THR A 68 -26.46 -10.97 13.95
N SER A 69 -26.98 -11.17 15.16
CA SER A 69 -26.25 -11.82 16.26
C SER A 69 -25.68 -13.20 15.90
N TYR A 70 -26.38 -13.95 15.03
CA TYR A 70 -25.90 -15.25 14.54
C TYR A 70 -24.65 -15.10 13.65
N VAL A 71 -24.67 -14.18 12.69
CA VAL A 71 -23.54 -13.91 11.79
C VAL A 71 -22.35 -13.37 12.59
N GLN A 72 -22.59 -12.46 13.54
CA GLN A 72 -21.57 -11.96 14.47
C GLN A 72 -20.87 -13.10 15.21
N ALA A 73 -21.63 -14.00 15.84
CA ALA A 73 -21.08 -15.13 16.58
C ALA A 73 -20.27 -16.07 15.66
N ARG A 74 -20.72 -16.26 14.41
CA ARG A 74 -20.03 -17.08 13.41
C ARG A 74 -18.70 -16.47 12.99
N ILE A 75 -18.65 -15.18 12.67
CA ILE A 75 -17.42 -14.47 12.33
C ILE A 75 -16.39 -14.60 13.45
N VAL A 76 -16.80 -14.32 14.70
CA VAL A 76 -15.91 -14.43 15.87
C VAL A 76 -15.41 -15.86 16.06
N ASN A 77 -16.29 -16.86 15.89
CA ASN A 77 -15.89 -18.26 16.01
C ASN A 77 -14.91 -18.69 14.91
N ASN A 78 -15.09 -18.23 13.68
CA ASN A 78 -14.19 -18.53 12.56
C ASN A 78 -12.81 -17.91 12.80
N LEU A 79 -12.75 -16.63 13.19
CA LEU A 79 -11.50 -15.97 13.58
C LEU A 79 -10.78 -16.72 14.71
N ARG A 80 -11.52 -17.18 15.73
CA ARG A 80 -10.95 -18.00 16.81
C ARG A 80 -10.34 -19.31 16.28
N ILE A 81 -10.98 -19.95 15.31
CA ILE A 81 -10.47 -21.20 14.71
C ILE A 81 -9.17 -20.92 13.96
N ILE A 82 -9.14 -19.90 13.10
CA ILE A 82 -7.95 -19.50 12.34
C ILE A 82 -6.77 -19.23 13.27
N PHE A 83 -6.94 -18.34 14.26
CA PHE A 83 -5.84 -17.93 15.13
C PHE A 83 -5.35 -19.05 16.06
N ASN A 84 -6.16 -20.09 16.29
CA ASN A 84 -5.69 -21.31 16.97
C ASN A 84 -4.94 -22.27 16.04
N LYS A 85 -5.20 -22.22 14.73
CA LYS A 85 -4.55 -23.07 13.73
C LYS A 85 -3.17 -22.55 13.36
N ILE A 86 -3.05 -21.24 13.14
CA ILE A 86 -1.80 -20.59 12.74
C ILE A 86 -0.70 -20.80 13.80
N ARG A 87 0.49 -21.22 13.36
CA ARG A 87 1.65 -21.54 14.22
C ARG A 87 2.85 -20.62 14.02
N PHE A 88 2.67 -19.50 13.33
CA PHE A 88 3.71 -18.51 13.06
C PHE A 88 3.28 -17.13 13.61
N PRO A 89 4.24 -16.25 13.93
CA PRO A 89 3.92 -14.90 14.40
C PRO A 89 3.32 -14.07 13.27
N ILE A 90 2.23 -13.37 13.57
CA ILE A 90 1.61 -12.37 12.70
C ILE A 90 1.84 -11.00 13.31
N TYR A 91 2.42 -10.11 12.53
CA TYR A 91 2.53 -8.70 12.85
C TYR A 91 1.34 -7.99 12.24
N TRP A 92 0.86 -6.94 12.89
CA TRP A 92 -0.28 -6.18 12.40
C TRP A 92 -0.03 -4.69 12.59
N GLY A 93 -0.65 -3.91 11.72
CA GLY A 93 -0.61 -2.45 11.78
C GLY A 93 -1.85 -1.87 11.12
N TYR A 94 -2.10 -0.62 11.42
CA TYR A 94 -3.06 0.18 10.67
C TYR A 94 -2.39 1.45 10.18
N VAL A 95 -2.82 1.93 9.03
CA VAL A 95 -2.23 3.08 8.35
C VAL A 95 -3.35 4.04 7.96
N PHE A 96 -3.14 5.33 8.22
CA PHE A 96 -3.98 6.38 7.68
C PHE A 96 -3.40 6.88 6.37
N VAL A 97 -3.98 6.46 5.25
CA VAL A 97 -3.55 6.85 3.91
C VAL A 97 -4.52 7.88 3.31
N PRO A 98 -4.07 8.74 2.37
CA PRO A 98 -4.99 9.47 1.51
C PRO A 98 -5.94 8.49 0.81
N VAL A 99 -7.17 8.94 0.54
CA VAL A 99 -8.16 8.10 -0.13
C VAL A 99 -7.62 7.65 -1.50
N GLN A 100 -7.65 6.34 -1.76
CA GLN A 100 -7.24 5.79 -3.06
C GLN A 100 -8.33 6.04 -4.12
N ILE A 101 -8.13 7.06 -4.97
CA ILE A 101 -9.03 7.42 -6.08
C ILE A 101 -8.26 7.70 -7.38
N ASP A 102 -7.08 7.11 -7.53
CA ASP A 102 -6.17 7.33 -8.65
C ASP A 102 -6.75 6.89 -10.00
N ASP A 103 -7.57 5.83 -10.00
CA ASP A 103 -8.31 5.41 -11.19
C ASP A 103 -9.28 6.49 -11.69
N HIS A 104 -9.98 7.15 -10.75
CA HIS A 104 -10.89 8.23 -11.07
C HIS A 104 -10.14 9.47 -11.58
N ILE A 105 -9.01 9.81 -10.94
CA ILE A 105 -8.12 10.89 -11.40
C ILE A 105 -7.63 10.63 -12.82
N SER A 106 -7.17 9.41 -13.09
CA SER A 106 -6.67 8.99 -14.41
C SER A 106 -7.75 9.08 -15.48
N MET A 107 -9.00 8.74 -15.13
CA MET A 107 -10.15 8.91 -16.01
C MET A 107 -10.43 10.39 -16.32
N LEU A 108 -10.46 11.26 -15.31
CA LEU A 108 -10.69 12.70 -15.47
C LEU A 108 -9.62 13.36 -16.36
N LEU A 109 -8.34 13.03 -16.13
CA LEU A 109 -7.23 13.55 -16.95
C LEU A 109 -7.34 13.13 -18.42
N ARG A 110 -7.77 11.89 -18.66
CA ARG A 110 -7.99 11.38 -20.02
C ARG A 110 -9.15 12.10 -20.70
N GLU A 111 -10.25 12.30 -19.98
CA GLU A 111 -11.44 13.02 -20.48
C GLU A 111 -11.11 14.49 -20.79
N GLU A 112 -10.40 15.18 -19.89
CA GLU A 112 -9.97 16.57 -20.11
C GLU A 112 -9.14 16.72 -21.39
N THR A 113 -8.24 15.77 -21.65
CA THR A 113 -7.36 15.75 -22.83
C THR A 113 -8.13 15.55 -24.12
N GLN A 114 -9.24 14.81 -24.08
CA GLN A 114 -10.07 14.48 -25.26
C GLN A 114 -11.19 15.49 -25.50
N GLU A 115 -11.54 16.31 -24.51
CA GLU A 115 -12.69 17.20 -24.58
C GLU A 115 -12.40 18.50 -25.35
N GLU A 116 -13.22 18.79 -26.35
CA GLU A 116 -13.09 20.01 -27.18
C GLU A 116 -13.91 21.18 -26.64
N ASP A 117 -15.05 20.93 -25.96
CA ASP A 117 -15.91 22.00 -25.43
C ASP A 117 -15.26 22.66 -24.20
N PRO A 118 -14.97 23.98 -24.25
CA PRO A 118 -14.37 24.69 -23.13
C PRO A 118 -15.21 24.65 -21.84
N ARG A 119 -16.54 24.55 -21.94
CA ARG A 119 -17.43 24.49 -20.77
C ARG A 119 -17.36 23.14 -20.08
N ILE A 120 -17.35 22.05 -20.85
CA ILE A 120 -17.24 20.70 -20.32
C ILE A 120 -15.86 20.49 -19.72
N ARG A 121 -14.80 20.99 -20.39
CA ARG A 121 -13.44 20.99 -19.83
C ARG A 121 -13.36 21.71 -18.48
N ALA A 122 -14.01 22.87 -18.35
CA ALA A 122 -14.06 23.60 -17.08
C ALA A 122 -14.82 22.83 -15.97
N MET A 123 -15.85 22.05 -16.32
CA MET A 123 -16.53 21.17 -15.37
C MET A 123 -15.62 20.02 -14.91
N ILE A 124 -14.90 19.37 -15.84
CA ILE A 124 -13.93 18.31 -15.52
C ILE A 124 -12.83 18.85 -14.59
N GLN A 125 -12.31 20.05 -14.86
CA GLN A 125 -11.34 20.71 -13.98
C GLN A 125 -11.90 20.97 -12.58
N ASN A 126 -13.16 21.40 -12.48
CA ASN A 126 -13.80 21.60 -11.19
C ASN A 126 -14.00 20.29 -10.41
N ASP A 127 -14.29 19.19 -11.10
CA ASP A 127 -14.37 17.87 -10.47
C ASP A 127 -12.99 17.36 -10.05
N PHE A 128 -11.96 17.60 -10.86
CA PHE A 128 -10.56 17.32 -10.48
C PHE A 128 -10.18 18.06 -9.20
N GLU A 129 -10.50 19.35 -9.08
CA GLU A 129 -10.25 20.14 -7.86
C GLU A 129 -10.95 19.55 -6.63
N LYS A 130 -12.20 19.06 -6.77
CA LYS A 130 -12.93 18.40 -5.67
C LYS A 130 -12.27 17.10 -5.25
N VAL A 131 -11.84 16.30 -6.22
CA VAL A 131 -11.17 15.02 -6.00
C VAL A 131 -9.85 15.24 -5.26
N THR A 132 -9.03 16.21 -5.69
CA THR A 132 -7.80 16.59 -4.98
C THR A 132 -8.09 17.09 -3.58
N TRP A 133 -9.08 17.98 -3.40
CA TRP A 133 -9.49 18.45 -2.07
C TRP A 133 -9.93 17.30 -1.15
N PHE A 134 -10.65 16.31 -1.71
CA PHE A 134 -11.10 15.15 -0.97
C PHE A 134 -9.92 14.29 -0.51
N GLN A 135 -8.96 14.00 -1.39
CA GLN A 135 -7.71 13.32 -1.05
C GLN A 135 -6.89 14.07 0.01
N ASP A 136 -6.83 15.40 -0.07
CA ASP A 136 -6.07 16.21 0.89
C ASP A 136 -6.71 16.22 2.27
N THR A 137 -8.05 16.22 2.33
CA THR A 137 -8.82 16.41 3.57
C THR A 137 -9.18 15.11 4.26
N HIS A 138 -9.40 14.03 3.51
CA HIS A 138 -9.88 12.75 4.04
C HIS A 138 -8.78 11.70 4.02
N ARG A 139 -8.82 10.83 5.02
CA ARG A 139 -7.91 9.70 5.15
C ARG A 139 -8.73 8.43 5.29
N GLU A 140 -8.27 7.37 4.67
CA GLU A 140 -8.79 6.02 4.84
C GLU A 140 -7.94 5.26 5.85
N LEU A 141 -8.60 4.42 6.65
CA LEU A 141 -7.93 3.56 7.61
C LEU A 141 -7.77 2.17 6.99
N GLU A 142 -6.53 1.76 6.80
CA GLU A 142 -6.20 0.46 6.23
C GLU A 142 -5.62 -0.47 7.28
N PHE A 143 -5.87 -1.78 7.14
CA PHE A 143 -5.46 -2.80 8.09
C PHE A 143 -4.51 -3.79 7.43
N PHE A 144 -3.28 -3.87 7.92
CA PHE A 144 -2.22 -4.71 7.37
C PHE A 144 -1.91 -5.86 8.32
N LEU A 145 -1.78 -7.06 7.75
CA LEU A 145 -1.23 -8.23 8.40
C LEU A 145 0.07 -8.58 7.69
N MET A 146 1.16 -8.70 8.43
CA MET A 146 2.50 -8.89 7.90
C MET A 146 3.17 -10.10 8.54
N LEU A 147 4.01 -10.76 7.76
CA LEU A 147 4.87 -11.87 8.17
C LEU A 147 6.31 -11.46 7.96
N ARG A 148 7.21 -11.95 8.83
CA ARG A 148 8.66 -11.76 8.67
C ARG A 148 9.38 -13.08 8.87
N ASP A 149 10.35 -13.36 8.01
CA ASP A 149 11.24 -14.51 8.15
C ASP A 149 12.56 -14.26 7.38
N GLU A 150 13.61 -15.00 7.73
CA GLU A 150 14.86 -15.05 6.98
C GLU A 150 14.75 -15.98 5.76
N ASP A 151 14.01 -17.10 5.89
CA ASP A 151 13.81 -18.06 4.81
C ASP A 151 12.56 -17.72 3.99
N GLU A 152 12.77 -17.32 2.74
CA GLU A 152 11.71 -16.99 1.79
C GLU A 152 10.74 -18.16 1.56
N THR A 153 11.22 -19.40 1.59
CA THR A 153 10.34 -20.57 1.38
C THR A 153 9.34 -20.72 2.52
N THR A 154 9.83 -20.59 3.76
CA THR A 154 8.99 -20.63 4.96
C THR A 154 8.05 -19.42 5.01
N LEU A 155 8.54 -18.24 4.64
CA LEU A 155 7.75 -17.01 4.58
C LEU A 155 6.55 -17.15 3.63
N MET A 156 6.79 -17.58 2.38
CA MET A 156 5.73 -17.73 1.37
C MET A 156 4.73 -18.83 1.75
N LYS A 157 5.21 -19.94 2.31
CA LYS A 157 4.31 -21.00 2.82
C LYS A 157 3.39 -20.49 3.92
N ASN A 158 3.92 -19.74 4.88
CA ASN A 158 3.13 -19.17 5.97
C ASN A 158 2.16 -18.10 5.44
N TYR A 159 2.57 -17.36 4.42
CA TYR A 159 1.73 -16.39 3.72
C TYR A 159 0.53 -17.05 3.06
N ASP A 160 0.76 -18.09 2.26
CA ASP A 160 -0.30 -18.84 1.59
C ASP A 160 -1.26 -19.47 2.62
N GLU A 161 -0.74 -19.99 3.73
CA GLU A 161 -1.56 -20.50 4.84
C GLU A 161 -2.42 -19.39 5.44
N LEU A 162 -1.86 -18.21 5.71
CA LEU A 162 -2.61 -17.07 6.25
C LEU A 162 -3.73 -16.62 5.31
N VAL A 163 -3.44 -16.48 4.01
CA VAL A 163 -4.42 -16.09 2.98
C VAL A 163 -5.57 -17.09 2.95
N ALA A 164 -5.26 -18.39 2.85
CA ALA A 164 -6.27 -19.44 2.78
C ALA A 164 -7.16 -19.46 4.03
N GLU A 165 -6.58 -19.27 5.22
CA GLU A 165 -7.36 -19.22 6.46
C GLU A 165 -8.28 -18.00 6.53
N LEU A 166 -7.82 -16.83 6.08
CA LEU A 166 -8.65 -15.61 6.05
C LEU A 166 -9.79 -15.72 5.03
N GLN A 167 -9.53 -16.29 3.86
CA GLN A 167 -10.55 -16.61 2.87
C GLN A 167 -11.60 -17.59 3.43
N TYR A 168 -11.14 -18.62 4.14
CA TYR A 168 -12.02 -19.57 4.83
C TYR A 168 -12.88 -18.91 5.92
N ALA A 169 -12.46 -17.79 6.48
CA ALA A 169 -13.28 -17.05 7.44
C ALA A 169 -14.13 -15.95 6.81
N GLY A 170 -14.16 -15.82 5.49
CA GLY A 170 -15.02 -14.85 4.80
C GLY A 170 -14.42 -13.46 4.69
N PHE A 171 -13.09 -13.30 4.83
CA PHE A 171 -12.42 -12.01 4.66
C PHE A 171 -11.85 -11.87 3.25
N ARG A 172 -12.09 -10.70 2.64
CA ARG A 172 -11.40 -10.28 1.41
C ARG A 172 -10.06 -9.67 1.77
N THR A 173 -9.02 -10.11 1.08
CA THR A 173 -7.66 -9.57 1.25
C THR A 173 -7.07 -9.11 -0.08
N LYS A 174 -6.07 -8.24 0.00
CA LYS A 174 -5.25 -7.77 -1.13
C LYS A 174 -3.78 -7.93 -0.73
N ASP A 175 -2.94 -8.42 -1.62
CA ASP A 175 -1.49 -8.44 -1.38
C ASP A 175 -0.98 -7.00 -1.18
N LEU A 176 -0.10 -6.77 -0.20
CA LEU A 176 0.52 -5.46 -0.05
C LEU A 176 1.46 -5.21 -1.22
N CYS A 177 1.25 -4.11 -1.92
CA CYS A 177 2.17 -3.68 -2.96
C CYS A 177 3.22 -2.70 -2.40
N MET A 178 4.21 -2.38 -3.23
CA MET A 178 5.25 -1.41 -2.92
C MET A 178 4.70 -0.08 -2.40
N HIS A 179 3.59 0.41 -2.98
CA HIS A 179 2.93 1.64 -2.55
C HIS A 179 2.37 1.53 -1.12
N ASP A 180 1.66 0.45 -0.82
CA ASP A 180 1.12 0.20 0.52
C ASP A 180 2.24 0.13 1.58
N LEU A 181 3.39 -0.47 1.22
CA LEU A 181 4.56 -0.53 2.09
C LEU A 181 5.23 0.84 2.30
N TYR A 182 5.25 1.71 1.28
CA TYR A 182 5.72 3.08 1.46
C TYR A 182 4.83 3.88 2.39
N ASP A 183 3.51 3.74 2.25
CA ASP A 183 2.56 4.39 3.12
C ASP A 183 2.69 3.88 4.56
N TYR A 184 2.90 2.57 4.74
CA TYR A 184 3.20 1.98 6.04
C TYR A 184 4.43 2.61 6.68
N VAL A 185 5.55 2.69 5.96
CA VAL A 185 6.79 3.27 6.49
C VAL A 185 6.63 4.77 6.74
N ALA A 186 6.01 5.53 5.83
CA ALA A 186 5.71 6.94 6.05
C ALA A 186 4.90 7.19 7.32
N TYR A 187 3.90 6.35 7.55
CA TYR A 187 3.05 6.42 8.73
C TYR A 187 3.79 6.01 10.01
N MET A 188 4.56 4.92 9.99
CA MET A 188 5.35 4.48 11.15
C MET A 188 6.34 5.53 11.64
N TYR A 189 6.91 6.32 10.73
CA TYR A 189 7.88 7.37 11.04
C TYR A 189 7.22 8.75 11.22
N GLU A 190 5.89 8.84 11.08
CA GLU A 190 5.13 10.10 11.07
C GLU A 190 5.73 11.14 10.10
N ASN A 191 6.28 10.68 8.98
CA ASN A 191 7.00 11.51 8.03
C ASN A 191 6.82 11.00 6.59
N PRO A 192 5.99 11.69 5.77
CA PRO A 192 5.77 11.33 4.37
C PRO A 192 7.04 11.32 3.51
N LEU A 193 8.03 12.13 3.87
CA LEU A 193 9.28 12.25 3.13
C LEU A 193 10.31 11.17 3.49
N ILE A 194 10.02 10.31 4.48
CA ILE A 194 10.97 9.30 4.95
C ILE A 194 11.44 8.38 3.81
N ASN A 195 10.53 8.04 2.91
CA ASN A 195 10.78 7.17 1.77
C ASN A 195 11.77 7.80 0.78
N ASP A 196 11.75 9.12 0.60
CA ASP A 196 12.73 9.83 -0.22
C ASP A 196 14.14 9.69 0.37
N TYR A 197 14.26 9.74 1.69
CA TYR A 197 15.54 9.63 2.38
C TYR A 197 16.13 8.21 2.37
N TYR A 198 15.31 7.17 2.54
CA TYR A 198 15.77 5.78 2.51
C TYR A 198 16.03 5.28 1.08
N PHE A 199 15.09 5.53 0.17
CA PHE A 199 15.06 4.86 -1.14
C PHE A 199 15.53 5.76 -2.28
N SER A 200 16.19 6.88 -1.95
CA SER A 200 16.79 7.83 -2.92
C SER A 200 15.80 8.42 -3.92
N ARG A 201 14.55 8.62 -3.52
CA ARG A 201 13.50 9.25 -4.34
C ARG A 201 13.44 10.76 -4.13
N GLY A 202 12.66 11.45 -4.97
CA GLY A 202 12.47 12.90 -4.87
C GLY A 202 13.77 13.70 -5.08
N ILE A 203 14.24 14.37 -4.03
CA ILE A 203 15.45 15.24 -4.05
C ILE A 203 16.72 14.45 -4.44
N PHE A 204 16.74 13.14 -4.19
CA PHE A 204 17.86 12.27 -4.54
C PHE A 204 17.70 11.53 -5.88
N SER A 205 16.59 11.75 -6.61
CA SER A 205 16.37 11.15 -7.94
C SER A 205 17.51 11.43 -8.94
N CYS A 206 18.19 12.58 -8.79
CA CYS A 206 19.38 12.92 -9.57
C CYS A 206 20.60 12.02 -9.33
N LEU A 207 20.53 11.12 -8.35
CA LEU A 207 21.55 10.13 -8.00
C LEU A 207 21.14 8.71 -8.38
N ALA A 208 19.92 8.47 -8.84
CA ALA A 208 19.48 7.17 -9.32
C ALA A 208 19.95 6.97 -10.77
N ASP A 209 20.59 5.82 -11.05
CA ASP A 209 21.11 5.49 -12.39
C ASP A 209 20.04 4.92 -13.32
N GLU A 210 18.90 4.50 -12.78
CA GLU A 210 17.77 3.94 -13.53
C GLU A 210 16.48 4.68 -13.13
N SER A 211 15.69 5.06 -14.13
CA SER A 211 14.31 5.48 -13.93
C SER A 211 13.54 4.25 -13.48
N GLU A 212 13.44 4.02 -12.16
CA GLU A 212 12.50 3.04 -11.63
C GLU A 212 11.12 3.37 -12.18
N ASP A 213 10.60 2.48 -13.02
CA ASP A 213 9.32 2.62 -13.68
C ASP A 213 8.23 2.85 -12.62
N ILE A 214 7.34 3.78 -12.94
CA ILE A 214 6.14 4.12 -12.17
C ILE A 214 5.41 2.82 -11.83
N PHE A 215 5.26 2.54 -10.54
CA PHE A 215 4.72 1.33 -9.92
C PHE A 215 3.69 0.57 -10.78
N LEU A 216 4.17 -0.35 -11.61
CA LEU A 216 3.33 -1.34 -12.28
C LEU A 216 3.17 -2.56 -11.36
N SER A 217 2.79 -2.34 -10.09
CA SER A 217 2.37 -3.44 -9.22
C SER A 217 0.97 -3.84 -9.62
N LYS A 218 0.78 -5.09 -10.04
CA LYS A 218 -0.55 -5.63 -10.30
C LYS A 218 -1.21 -5.94 -8.96
N ASP A 219 -2.27 -5.21 -8.63
CA ASP A 219 -3.08 -5.54 -7.47
C ASP A 219 -3.59 -6.98 -7.57
N ASN A 220 -3.28 -7.79 -6.55
CA ASN A 220 -3.75 -9.16 -6.44
C ASN A 220 -4.74 -9.25 -5.27
N TYR A 221 -5.98 -9.60 -5.59
CA TYR A 221 -7.07 -9.71 -4.63
C TYR A 221 -7.42 -11.17 -4.39
N HIS A 222 -7.68 -11.51 -3.13
CA HIS A 222 -8.14 -12.82 -2.70
C HIS A 222 -9.58 -12.68 -2.22
N GLU A 223 -10.48 -13.26 -3.00
CA GLU A 223 -11.89 -13.34 -2.64
C GLU A 223 -12.12 -14.47 -1.65
N PRO A 224 -13.03 -14.30 -0.68
CA PRO A 224 -13.34 -15.37 0.26
C PRO A 224 -14.11 -16.52 -0.41
N ASP A 225 -14.00 -17.72 0.15
CA ASP A 225 -14.74 -18.91 -0.31
C ASP A 225 -16.26 -18.76 -0.17
N PHE A 226 -16.69 -17.90 0.76
CA PHE A 226 -18.09 -17.53 0.95
C PHE A 226 -18.20 -16.08 1.42
N ASP A 227 -19.32 -15.44 1.10
CA ASP A 227 -19.66 -14.11 1.60
C ASP A 227 -20.68 -14.22 2.74
N TYR A 228 -20.48 -13.45 3.81
CA TYR A 228 -21.49 -13.34 4.87
C TYR A 228 -22.76 -12.63 4.37
N ASP A 229 -22.69 -11.92 3.25
CA ASP A 229 -23.86 -11.29 2.64
C ASP A 229 -24.83 -12.29 2.02
N ASP A 230 -24.34 -13.47 1.63
CA ASP A 230 -25.19 -14.54 1.08
C ASP A 230 -26.18 -15.10 2.12
N TYR A 231 -25.89 -14.98 3.43
CA TYR A 231 -26.85 -15.31 4.49
C TYR A 231 -28.11 -14.44 4.43
N TYR A 232 -27.98 -13.18 4.03
CA TYR A 232 -29.13 -12.28 3.89
C TYR A 232 -29.91 -12.58 2.61
N ARG A 233 -29.23 -12.98 1.53
CA ARG A 233 -29.88 -13.35 0.26
C ARG A 233 -30.68 -14.63 0.40
N LEU A 234 -30.07 -15.70 0.93
CA LEU A 234 -30.73 -16.99 1.14
C LEU A 234 -31.95 -16.89 2.06
N ARG A 235 -31.91 -16.00 3.07
CA ARG A 235 -33.06 -15.76 3.95
C ARG A 235 -34.21 -15.05 3.23
N LYS A 236 -33.90 -14.05 2.38
CA LYS A 236 -34.92 -13.38 1.56
C LYS A 236 -35.55 -14.34 0.55
N GLU A 237 -34.77 -15.23 -0.05
CA GLU A 237 -35.28 -16.23 -0.99
C GLU A 237 -36.10 -17.33 -0.29
N GLY A 238 -35.72 -17.72 0.93
CA GLY A 238 -36.49 -18.65 1.75
C GLY A 238 -37.80 -18.08 2.31
N GLU A 239 -37.93 -16.76 2.44
CA GLU A 239 -39.17 -16.07 2.86
C GLU A 239 -40.17 -15.90 1.69
N HIS A 240 -39.79 -16.23 0.45
CA HIS A 240 -40.67 -16.18 -0.74
C HIS A 240 -41.25 -17.54 -1.14
N VAL A 241 -41.07 -18.57 -0.31
CA VAL A 241 -41.67 -19.91 -0.50
C VAL A 241 -42.68 -20.18 0.62
N GLU A 242 -43.73 -19.37 0.69
CA GLU A 242 -45.01 -19.69 1.34
C GLU A 242 -46.19 -19.16 0.51
#